data_AF-A0AAW0E9Z4-F1
#
_entry.id   AF-A0AAW0E9Z4-F1
#
_cell.length_a   1.000
_cell.length_b   1.000
_cell.length_c   1.000
_cell.angle_alpha   90.00
_cell.angle_beta   90.00
_cell.angle_gamma   90.00
#
_symmetry.space_group_name_H-M   'P 1'
#
loop_
_entity.id
_entity.type
_entity.pdbx_description
1 polymer ?
#
loop_
_entity_poly.entity_id
_entity_poly.type
_entity_poly.pdbx_seq_one_letter_code
_entity_poly.pdbx_strand_id
1 'polypeptide(L)'
;MSTEDTGHVVKCLNLLPSEKDPNSTPEQVEAEKQYIRDYIIGKDNSEIAANEKAMVLLNQLGSDLNINAFTCNFRYSDGRINEDIEEANYLNRRVFERLSVTHPDEDPRDTPFYLTSTVFKGEEYGKCADTLKERLGLKGDQDLFVLRNVVMSPFSTDGCFVQNLADIFTEVLNDEIDNVRRRNEELADTHTFYIMGSDKIYLDYLPTFHKAAGRYQLLLSADLPLDVMLEYKSARDENPAAPIFLRNTSPGVLTDMVKQTQFEASISFDGGNTFDSKNFTVSNIKSIKNRSLNNSAQNSDYPSTYSPFYLIGTPEEPHISHMLLAHPNAQLSASNVQLTLDSPLDTKLYNSGSILFLNDVREKTMQPFPEKKDLSPNFFFQPGREFRVSVYEDVFVNDYDKPIDLDSIKDNPITTGTLKLSNYLYVDTENLNYENMVEPVPFRYSGHLMRLETKDSWAYKVDSRLGTQASSGASGTAPGSSFQDGKKTEVRQPEKKPDSKPGIGFGAHLGRAGFDVRLGL
;
A
#
# COMPACT_ATOMS: atom_id res chain seq x y z
N MET A 1 6.91 -27.53 -2.95
CA MET A 1 5.47 -27.66 -3.26
C MET A 1 4.71 -27.69 -1.93
N SER A 2 3.76 -26.79 -1.72
CA SER A 2 3.04 -26.67 -0.44
C SER A 2 2.15 -27.89 -0.14
N THR A 3 1.92 -28.15 1.15
CA THR A 3 0.92 -29.09 1.68
C THR A 3 -0.14 -28.31 2.46
N GLU A 4 -1.12 -28.99 3.06
CA GLU A 4 -2.04 -28.34 4.00
C GLU A 4 -1.36 -27.86 5.28
N ASP A 5 -0.24 -28.48 5.65
CA ASP A 5 0.50 -28.21 6.89
C ASP A 5 1.63 -27.18 6.73
N THR A 6 2.03 -26.84 5.49
CA THR A 6 3.07 -25.82 5.28
C THR A 6 2.55 -24.42 5.57
N GLY A 7 3.39 -23.58 6.19
CA GLY A 7 3.09 -22.17 6.41
C GLY A 7 2.94 -21.35 5.12
N HIS A 8 3.52 -21.83 4.02
CA HIS A 8 3.39 -21.25 2.68
C HIS A 8 2.39 -22.02 1.81
N VAL A 9 1.78 -21.30 0.86
CA VAL A 9 1.01 -21.83 -0.25
C VAL A 9 1.66 -21.33 -1.54
N VAL A 10 1.96 -22.23 -2.48
CA VAL A 10 2.52 -21.84 -3.78
C VAL A 10 1.64 -22.40 -4.89
N LYS A 11 1.20 -21.54 -5.81
CA LYS A 11 0.36 -21.92 -6.95
C LYS A 11 0.95 -21.42 -8.25
N CYS A 12 1.16 -22.35 -9.17
CA CYS A 12 1.53 -22.03 -10.55
C CYS A 12 0.30 -21.61 -11.34
N LEU A 13 0.47 -20.71 -12.31
CA LEU A 13 -0.59 -20.32 -13.24
C LEU A 13 -1.15 -21.53 -13.98
N ASN A 14 -0.27 -22.37 -14.52
CA ASN A 14 -0.63 -23.61 -15.19
C ASN A 14 -1.10 -24.64 -14.15
N LEU A 15 -2.30 -25.18 -14.38
CA LEU A 15 -2.92 -26.22 -13.55
C LEU A 15 -2.15 -27.55 -13.68
N LEU A 16 -2.05 -28.29 -12.58
CA LEU A 16 -1.67 -29.69 -12.61
C LEU A 16 -2.69 -30.50 -13.45
N PRO A 17 -2.32 -31.63 -14.06
CA PRO A 17 -3.25 -32.47 -14.80
C PRO A 17 -4.51 -32.83 -14.00
N SER A 18 -4.37 -33.18 -12.73
CA SER A 18 -5.53 -33.46 -11.86
C SER A 18 -6.40 -32.21 -11.63
N GLU A 19 -5.80 -31.02 -11.53
CA GLU A 19 -6.55 -29.76 -11.35
C GLU A 19 -7.34 -29.34 -12.61
N LYS A 20 -7.01 -29.89 -13.79
CA LYS A 20 -7.75 -29.64 -15.05
C LYS A 20 -9.02 -30.49 -15.18
N ASP A 21 -9.08 -31.63 -14.51
CA ASP A 21 -10.24 -32.52 -14.56
C ASP A 21 -11.34 -31.95 -13.64
N PRO A 22 -12.52 -31.57 -14.17
CA PRO A 22 -13.61 -31.03 -13.37
C PRO A 22 -14.18 -32.04 -12.36
N ASN A 23 -13.86 -33.34 -12.48
CA ASN A 23 -14.28 -34.38 -11.55
C ASN A 23 -13.21 -34.75 -10.53
N SER A 24 -12.03 -34.09 -10.56
CA SER A 24 -10.95 -34.41 -9.64
C SER A 24 -11.31 -34.02 -8.21
N THR A 25 -11.04 -34.91 -7.27
CA THR A 25 -11.15 -34.64 -5.84
C THR A 25 -9.87 -34.01 -5.29
N PRO A 26 -9.92 -33.31 -4.14
CA PRO A 26 -8.72 -32.80 -3.47
C PRO A 26 -7.69 -33.89 -3.16
N GLU A 27 -8.13 -35.11 -2.84
CA GLU A 27 -7.25 -36.25 -2.56
C GLU A 27 -6.51 -36.71 -3.81
N GLN A 28 -7.13 -36.66 -4.99
CA GLN A 28 -6.47 -36.97 -6.25
C GLN A 28 -5.41 -35.93 -6.60
N VAL A 29 -5.72 -34.65 -6.36
CA VAL A 29 -4.74 -33.56 -6.52
C VAL A 29 -3.56 -33.75 -5.58
N GLU A 30 -3.80 -34.07 -4.31
CA GLU A 30 -2.72 -34.29 -3.35
C GLU A 30 -1.92 -35.57 -3.65
N ALA A 31 -2.56 -36.63 -4.16
CA ALA A 31 -1.87 -37.82 -4.62
C ALA A 31 -0.93 -37.55 -5.81
N GLU A 32 -1.35 -36.70 -6.76
CA GLU A 32 -0.47 -36.24 -7.85
C GLU A 32 0.69 -35.40 -7.32
N LYS A 33 0.44 -34.46 -6.41
CA LYS A 33 1.50 -33.69 -5.74
C LYS A 33 2.49 -34.59 -5.01
N GLN A 34 2.00 -35.59 -4.28
CA GLN A 34 2.85 -36.52 -3.55
C GLN A 34 3.71 -37.35 -4.52
N TYR A 35 3.14 -37.79 -5.63
CA TYR A 35 3.90 -38.47 -6.68
C TYR A 35 5.02 -37.58 -7.25
N ILE A 36 4.76 -36.28 -7.47
CA ILE A 36 5.78 -35.32 -7.91
C ILE A 36 6.91 -35.21 -6.86
N ARG A 37 6.57 -35.13 -5.57
CA ARG A 37 7.57 -35.10 -4.48
C ARG A 37 8.44 -36.36 -4.44
N ASP A 38 7.82 -37.53 -4.62
CA ASP A 38 8.50 -38.82 -4.44
C ASP A 38 9.37 -39.21 -5.64
N TYR A 39 8.98 -38.83 -6.86
CA TYR A 39 9.57 -39.35 -8.10
C TYR A 39 10.17 -38.31 -9.05
N ILE A 40 10.02 -37.01 -8.76
CA ILE A 40 10.56 -35.93 -9.61
C ILE A 40 11.46 -34.99 -8.79
N ILE A 41 10.96 -34.47 -7.67
CA ILE A 41 11.71 -33.51 -6.84
C ILE A 41 12.92 -34.21 -6.18
N GLY A 42 14.10 -33.57 -6.26
CA GLY A 42 15.34 -34.10 -5.68
C GLY A 42 15.88 -35.38 -6.32
N LYS A 43 15.41 -35.75 -7.52
CA LYS A 43 15.89 -36.92 -8.27
C LYS A 43 16.86 -36.51 -9.36
N ASP A 44 17.83 -37.38 -9.64
CA ASP A 44 18.76 -37.18 -10.74
C ASP A 44 18.06 -37.35 -12.09
N ASN A 45 18.54 -36.64 -13.12
CA ASN A 45 17.97 -36.69 -14.47
C ASN A 45 17.84 -38.12 -15.02
N SER A 46 18.81 -39.00 -14.74
CA SER A 46 18.77 -40.39 -15.17
C SER A 46 17.69 -41.21 -14.48
N GLU A 47 17.38 -40.92 -13.21
CA GLU A 47 16.33 -41.60 -12.45
C GLU A 47 14.95 -41.20 -12.98
N ILE A 48 14.74 -39.89 -13.21
CA ILE A 48 13.49 -39.37 -13.78
C ILE A 48 13.29 -39.93 -15.20
N ALA A 49 14.32 -39.89 -16.05
CA ALA A 49 14.25 -40.37 -17.43
C ALA A 49 13.96 -41.88 -17.53
N ALA A 50 14.43 -42.68 -16.57
CA ALA A 50 14.14 -44.11 -16.50
C ALA A 50 12.70 -44.42 -16.02
N ASN A 51 12.01 -43.45 -15.43
CA ASN A 51 10.63 -43.58 -14.95
C ASN A 51 9.66 -42.98 -15.98
N GLU A 52 9.12 -43.83 -16.84
CA GLU A 52 8.19 -43.42 -17.92
C GLU A 52 6.99 -42.62 -17.40
N LYS A 53 6.41 -43.02 -16.25
CA LYS A 53 5.28 -42.31 -15.65
C LYS A 53 5.68 -40.92 -15.15
N ALA A 54 6.86 -40.78 -14.54
CA ALA A 54 7.37 -39.48 -14.12
C ALA A 54 7.65 -38.56 -15.32
N MET A 55 8.21 -39.07 -16.42
CA MET A 55 8.45 -38.30 -17.65
C MET A 55 7.15 -37.84 -18.32
N VAL A 56 6.13 -38.71 -18.38
CA VAL A 56 4.81 -38.36 -18.93
C VAL A 56 4.15 -37.26 -18.10
N LEU A 57 4.26 -37.33 -16.77
CA LEU A 57 3.74 -36.29 -15.89
C LEU A 57 4.54 -34.99 -16.04
N LEU A 58 5.88 -35.06 -15.99
CA LEU A 58 6.77 -33.89 -16.09
C LEU A 58 6.52 -33.08 -17.37
N ASN A 59 6.23 -33.73 -18.49
CA ASN A 59 5.87 -33.08 -19.77
C ASN A 59 4.59 -32.22 -19.68
N GLN A 60 3.74 -32.46 -18.68
CA GLN A 60 2.49 -31.73 -18.50
C GLN A 60 2.57 -30.64 -17.42
N LEU A 61 3.73 -30.47 -16.79
CA LEU A 61 3.94 -29.49 -15.73
C LEU A 61 4.48 -28.17 -16.28
N GLY A 62 3.94 -27.07 -15.77
CA GLY A 62 4.47 -25.73 -16.04
C GLY A 62 4.00 -25.11 -17.36
N SER A 63 4.83 -24.20 -17.87
CA SER A 63 4.57 -23.36 -19.03
C SER A 63 4.67 -24.11 -20.36
N ASP A 64 3.89 -23.66 -21.35
CA ASP A 64 3.97 -24.16 -22.73
C ASP A 64 5.33 -23.89 -23.38
N LEU A 65 5.93 -22.72 -23.09
CA LEU A 65 7.17 -22.23 -23.72
C LEU A 65 8.13 -21.59 -22.70
N ASN A 66 8.51 -22.36 -21.68
CA ASN A 66 9.59 -22.05 -20.72
C ASN A 66 9.42 -20.81 -19.81
N ILE A 67 8.22 -20.22 -19.72
CA ILE A 67 7.95 -19.07 -18.85
C ILE A 67 6.95 -19.48 -17.76
N ASN A 68 7.47 -19.91 -16.61
CA ASN A 68 6.66 -20.35 -15.49
C ASN A 68 6.21 -19.14 -14.66
N ALA A 69 4.90 -18.92 -14.57
CA ALA A 69 4.29 -17.94 -13.69
C ALA A 69 3.73 -18.64 -12.44
N PHE A 70 3.98 -18.08 -11.27
CA PHE A 70 3.48 -18.60 -10.00
C PHE A 70 3.38 -17.48 -8.97
N THR A 71 2.66 -17.73 -7.89
CA THR A 71 2.55 -16.77 -6.79
C THR A 71 2.36 -17.52 -5.48
N CYS A 72 2.61 -16.82 -4.39
CA CYS A 72 2.62 -17.33 -3.04
C CYS A 72 1.50 -16.72 -2.20
N ASN A 73 1.02 -17.49 -1.24
CA ASN A 73 0.21 -17.01 -0.14
C ASN A 73 0.74 -17.64 1.17
N PHE A 74 0.23 -17.21 2.31
CA PHE A 74 0.69 -17.68 3.61
C PHE A 74 -0.46 -18.08 4.52
N ARG A 75 -0.13 -18.84 5.56
CA ARG A 75 -1.01 -19.14 6.68
C ARG A 75 -0.53 -18.41 7.91
N TYR A 76 -1.46 -17.94 8.73
CA TYR A 76 -1.17 -17.42 10.07
C TYR A 76 -0.60 -18.52 10.97
N SER A 77 -0.08 -18.13 12.13
CA SER A 77 0.42 -19.07 13.15
C SER A 77 -0.65 -20.06 13.63
N ASP A 78 -1.93 -19.70 13.56
CA ASP A 78 -3.09 -20.55 13.88
C ASP A 78 -3.51 -21.50 12.74
N GLY A 79 -2.82 -21.47 11.60
CA GLY A 79 -3.09 -22.31 10.43
C GLY A 79 -4.16 -21.77 9.46
N ARG A 80 -4.87 -20.69 9.81
CA ARG A 80 -5.81 -20.04 8.88
C ARG A 80 -5.05 -19.48 7.68
N ILE A 81 -5.65 -19.61 6.50
CA ILE A 81 -5.09 -19.02 5.28
C ILE A 81 -5.33 -17.50 5.25
N ASN A 82 -4.37 -16.74 4.74
CA ASN A 82 -4.59 -15.34 4.42
C ASN A 82 -5.59 -15.22 3.25
N GLU A 83 -6.59 -14.36 3.41
CA GLU A 83 -7.58 -14.08 2.37
C GLU A 83 -7.37 -12.69 1.71
N ASP A 84 -6.46 -11.86 2.24
CA ASP A 84 -6.19 -10.50 1.76
C ASP A 84 -5.19 -10.50 0.59
N ILE A 85 -5.63 -10.02 -0.57
CA ILE A 85 -4.84 -9.95 -1.80
C ILE A 85 -3.64 -9.01 -1.64
N GLU A 86 -3.78 -7.88 -0.95
CA GLU A 86 -2.70 -6.92 -0.79
C GLU A 86 -1.59 -7.46 0.12
N GLU A 87 -1.94 -8.24 1.15
CA GLU A 87 -0.94 -8.90 2.01
C GLU A 87 -0.24 -10.07 1.28
N ALA A 88 -0.94 -10.76 0.37
CA ALA A 88 -0.30 -11.72 -0.54
C ALA A 88 0.61 -11.00 -1.56
N ASN A 89 0.18 -9.88 -2.13
CA ASN A 89 0.99 -9.06 -3.04
C ASN A 89 2.25 -8.57 -2.32
N TYR A 90 2.11 -8.12 -1.07
CA TYR A 90 3.22 -7.70 -0.23
C TYR A 90 4.25 -8.81 -0.01
N LEU A 91 3.81 -10.03 0.33
CA LEU A 91 4.68 -11.19 0.44
C LEU A 91 5.48 -11.45 -0.86
N ASN A 92 4.77 -11.53 -1.99
CA ASN A 92 5.42 -11.86 -3.26
C ASN A 92 6.37 -10.75 -3.73
N ARG A 93 6.04 -9.49 -3.47
CA ARG A 93 6.92 -8.35 -3.74
C ARG A 93 8.23 -8.48 -2.97
N ARG A 94 8.16 -8.79 -1.67
CA ARG A 94 9.36 -8.98 -0.82
C ARG A 94 10.21 -10.15 -1.26
N VAL A 95 9.58 -11.27 -1.62
CA VAL A 95 10.29 -12.42 -2.20
C VAL A 95 10.98 -12.06 -3.51
N PHE A 96 10.31 -11.29 -4.38
CA PHE A 96 10.91 -10.77 -5.61
C PHE A 96 12.10 -9.85 -5.32
N GLU A 97 11.98 -8.91 -4.39
CA GLU A 97 13.05 -7.97 -4.02
C GLU A 97 14.30 -8.72 -3.51
N ARG A 98 14.13 -9.76 -2.68
CA ARG A 98 15.22 -10.63 -2.21
C ARG A 98 15.91 -11.43 -3.31
N LEU A 99 15.18 -11.71 -4.39
CA LEU A 99 15.58 -12.59 -5.49
C LEU A 99 15.68 -11.81 -6.81
N SER A 100 16.02 -10.52 -6.72
CA SER A 100 16.28 -9.68 -7.88
C SER A 100 17.26 -8.56 -7.50
N VAL A 101 17.60 -7.71 -8.47
CA VAL A 101 18.34 -6.48 -8.23
C VAL A 101 17.50 -5.32 -8.72
N THR A 102 17.07 -4.45 -7.82
CA THR A 102 16.11 -3.38 -8.11
C THR A 102 16.68 -1.98 -7.92
N HIS A 103 17.78 -1.85 -7.17
CA HIS A 103 18.44 -0.58 -6.89
C HIS A 103 19.94 -0.58 -7.27
N PRO A 104 20.52 0.55 -7.72
CA PRO A 104 21.95 0.64 -8.07
C PRO A 104 22.95 0.33 -6.95
N ASP A 105 22.48 0.44 -5.70
CA ASP A 105 23.32 0.30 -4.52
C ASP A 105 23.34 -1.14 -3.98
N GLU A 106 22.55 -2.04 -4.56
CA GLU A 106 22.59 -3.49 -4.29
C GLU A 106 23.80 -4.13 -5.00
N ASP A 107 24.46 -5.10 -4.35
CA ASP A 107 25.49 -5.91 -4.98
C ASP A 107 24.83 -7.13 -5.64
N PRO A 108 24.84 -7.24 -6.98
CA PRO A 108 24.22 -8.37 -7.65
C PRO A 108 24.83 -9.72 -7.26
N ARG A 109 26.08 -9.75 -6.76
CA ARG A 109 26.74 -11.01 -6.36
C ARG A 109 26.14 -11.62 -5.09
N ASP A 110 25.43 -10.82 -4.31
CA ASP A 110 24.77 -11.26 -3.08
C ASP A 110 23.38 -11.85 -3.34
N THR A 111 22.82 -11.69 -4.56
CA THR A 111 21.54 -12.28 -4.96
C THR A 111 21.74 -13.74 -5.39
N PRO A 112 21.24 -14.73 -4.60
CA PRO A 112 21.58 -16.15 -4.82
C PRO A 112 20.75 -16.81 -5.93
N PHE A 113 19.60 -16.22 -6.27
CA PHE A 113 18.68 -16.71 -7.29
C PHE A 113 17.89 -15.53 -7.86
N TYR A 114 17.68 -15.53 -9.19
CA TYR A 114 17.01 -14.43 -9.89
C TYR A 114 15.62 -14.84 -10.38
N LEU A 115 14.62 -14.06 -9.97
CA LEU A 115 13.26 -14.08 -10.48
C LEU A 115 12.92 -12.74 -11.12
N THR A 116 11.89 -12.77 -11.96
CA THR A 116 11.21 -11.56 -12.43
C THR A 116 9.79 -11.54 -11.88
N SER A 117 9.09 -10.42 -12.00
CA SER A 117 7.71 -10.28 -11.54
C SER A 117 6.84 -9.53 -12.56
N THR A 118 5.53 -9.60 -12.35
CA THR A 118 4.51 -8.82 -13.06
C THR A 118 3.26 -8.70 -12.20
N VAL A 119 2.31 -7.86 -12.60
CA VAL A 119 0.99 -7.75 -11.99
C VAL A 119 -0.05 -8.22 -12.99
N PHE A 120 -0.95 -9.09 -12.56
CA PHE A 120 -2.12 -9.51 -13.32
C PHE A 120 -3.28 -8.60 -12.97
N LYS A 121 -3.53 -7.62 -13.83
CA LYS A 121 -4.61 -6.68 -13.61
C LYS A 121 -5.97 -7.31 -13.86
N GLY A 122 -6.94 -7.02 -13.00
CA GLY A 122 -8.31 -7.53 -13.16
C GLY A 122 -8.91 -7.16 -14.53
N GLU A 123 -8.67 -5.93 -14.99
CA GLU A 123 -9.16 -5.42 -16.28
C GLU A 123 -8.53 -6.12 -17.52
N GLU A 124 -7.32 -6.67 -17.39
CA GLU A 124 -6.58 -7.29 -18.50
C GLU A 124 -6.70 -8.83 -18.47
N TYR A 125 -6.61 -9.43 -17.29
CA TYR A 125 -6.56 -10.88 -17.11
C TYR A 125 -7.92 -11.49 -16.75
N GLY A 126 -8.86 -10.71 -16.21
CA GLY A 126 -10.20 -11.14 -15.82
C GLY A 126 -10.22 -12.50 -15.11
N LYS A 127 -11.02 -13.43 -15.65
CA LYS A 127 -11.19 -14.78 -15.09
C LYS A 127 -9.88 -15.55 -14.88
N CYS A 128 -8.84 -15.29 -15.67
CA CYS A 128 -7.53 -15.92 -15.48
C CYS A 128 -6.92 -15.55 -14.12
N ALA A 129 -6.93 -14.26 -13.78
CA ALA A 129 -6.47 -13.79 -12.48
C ALA A 129 -7.39 -14.29 -11.36
N ASP A 130 -8.70 -14.28 -11.56
CA ASP A 130 -9.68 -14.73 -10.55
C ASP A 130 -9.51 -16.20 -10.19
N THR A 131 -9.30 -17.08 -11.18
CA THR A 131 -9.03 -18.50 -10.93
C THR A 131 -7.72 -18.71 -10.16
N LEU A 132 -6.69 -17.90 -10.41
CA LEU A 132 -5.44 -18.00 -9.66
C LEU A 132 -5.62 -17.50 -8.20
N LYS A 133 -6.35 -16.39 -8.00
CA LYS A 133 -6.71 -15.88 -6.66
C LYS A 133 -7.51 -16.91 -5.86
N GLU A 134 -8.53 -17.53 -6.47
CA GLU A 134 -9.33 -18.59 -5.85
C GLU A 134 -8.46 -19.78 -5.42
N ARG A 135 -7.56 -20.24 -6.28
CA ARG A 135 -6.63 -21.35 -5.97
C ARG A 135 -5.66 -21.03 -4.84
N LEU A 136 -5.40 -19.75 -4.56
CA LEU A 136 -4.58 -19.28 -3.43
C LEU A 136 -5.40 -19.07 -2.15
N GLY A 137 -6.73 -19.15 -2.22
CA GLY A 137 -7.63 -18.84 -1.11
C GLY A 137 -7.83 -17.33 -0.86
N LEU A 138 -7.54 -16.49 -1.85
CA LEU A 138 -7.66 -15.03 -1.74
C LEU A 138 -9.07 -14.54 -2.10
N LYS A 139 -9.50 -13.42 -1.51
CA LYS A 139 -10.80 -12.79 -1.76
C LYS A 139 -10.62 -11.31 -2.08
N GLY A 140 -11.29 -10.86 -3.14
CA GLY A 140 -11.32 -9.45 -3.56
C GLY A 140 -11.02 -9.26 -5.05
N ASP A 141 -11.17 -8.01 -5.46
CA ASP A 141 -11.10 -7.59 -6.87
C ASP A 141 -9.78 -6.90 -7.22
N GLN A 142 -8.85 -6.80 -6.25
CA GLN A 142 -7.53 -6.22 -6.44
C GLN A 142 -6.70 -7.03 -7.45
N ASP A 143 -5.75 -6.33 -8.05
CA ASP A 143 -4.77 -6.91 -8.98
C ASP A 143 -3.84 -7.87 -8.22
N LEU A 144 -3.34 -8.92 -8.92
CA LEU A 144 -2.53 -9.96 -8.29
C LEU A 144 -1.06 -9.86 -8.72
N PHE A 145 -0.15 -9.78 -7.75
CA PHE A 145 1.29 -9.84 -7.98
C PHE A 145 1.75 -11.28 -8.25
N VAL A 146 2.53 -11.47 -9.31
CA VAL A 146 2.94 -12.78 -9.81
C VAL A 146 4.45 -12.82 -10.05
N LEU A 147 5.08 -13.88 -9.55
CA LEU A 147 6.48 -14.22 -9.81
C LEU A 147 6.61 -14.97 -11.14
N ARG A 148 7.68 -14.68 -11.87
CA ARG A 148 7.97 -15.24 -13.19
C ARG A 148 9.39 -15.80 -13.26
N ASN A 149 9.47 -17.09 -13.54
CA ASN A 149 10.69 -17.83 -13.80
C ASN A 149 10.81 -18.16 -15.29
N VAL A 150 11.70 -17.47 -15.99
CA VAL A 150 12.00 -17.72 -17.42
C VAL A 150 13.19 -18.66 -17.50
N VAL A 151 12.99 -19.86 -18.07
CA VAL A 151 14.00 -20.92 -18.09
C VAL A 151 14.64 -21.01 -19.47
N MET A 152 15.82 -20.41 -19.63
CA MET A 152 16.61 -20.50 -20.86
C MET A 152 17.88 -21.35 -20.71
N SER A 153 18.24 -21.66 -19.46
CA SER A 153 19.45 -22.42 -19.16
C SER A 153 19.21 -23.92 -19.41
N PRO A 154 20.03 -24.58 -20.25
CA PRO A 154 20.02 -26.03 -20.38
C PRO A 154 20.79 -26.74 -19.25
N PHE A 155 21.43 -26.00 -18.35
CA PHE A 155 22.36 -26.55 -17.35
C PHE A 155 21.73 -26.73 -15.97
N SER A 156 20.56 -26.15 -15.72
CA SER A 156 20.03 -26.01 -14.37
C SER A 156 19.66 -27.33 -13.69
N THR A 157 19.43 -28.40 -14.47
CA THR A 157 19.09 -29.72 -13.92
C THR A 157 20.31 -30.60 -13.65
N ASP A 158 21.52 -30.19 -14.03
CA ASP A 158 22.72 -30.96 -13.77
C ASP A 158 23.08 -30.91 -12.28
N GLY A 159 23.60 -32.02 -11.75
CA GLY A 159 23.96 -32.17 -10.33
C GLY A 159 22.84 -31.79 -9.35
N CYS A 160 21.57 -31.98 -9.74
CA CYS A 160 20.40 -31.57 -8.96
C CYS A 160 20.35 -30.07 -8.60
N PHE A 161 20.97 -29.18 -9.38
CA PHE A 161 21.04 -27.75 -9.05
C PHE A 161 19.68 -27.05 -8.92
N VAL A 162 18.64 -27.51 -9.63
CA VAL A 162 17.25 -27.03 -9.43
C VAL A 162 16.79 -27.20 -7.98
N GLN A 163 17.20 -28.27 -7.30
CA GLN A 163 16.85 -28.48 -5.90
C GLN A 163 17.46 -27.40 -5.01
N ASN A 164 18.74 -27.06 -5.24
CA ASN A 164 19.40 -25.97 -4.49
C ASN A 164 18.66 -24.63 -4.69
N LEU A 165 18.23 -24.32 -5.92
CA LEU A 165 17.46 -23.10 -6.19
C LEU A 165 16.08 -23.13 -5.50
N ALA A 166 15.42 -24.29 -5.47
CA ALA A 166 14.16 -24.47 -4.77
C ALA A 166 14.31 -24.32 -3.25
N ASP A 167 15.43 -24.79 -2.68
CA ASP A 167 15.75 -24.65 -1.26
C ASP A 167 15.99 -23.17 -0.90
N ILE A 168 16.80 -22.46 -1.69
CA ILE A 168 17.02 -21.00 -1.55
C ILE A 168 15.70 -20.24 -1.60
N PHE A 169 14.86 -20.54 -2.59
CA PHE A 169 13.54 -19.91 -2.71
C PHE A 169 12.67 -20.19 -1.48
N THR A 170 12.67 -21.43 -0.99
CA THR A 170 11.85 -21.85 0.17
C THR A 170 12.32 -21.17 1.45
N GLU A 171 13.63 -21.03 1.66
CA GLU A 171 14.23 -20.29 2.77
C GLU A 171 13.77 -18.84 2.76
N VAL A 172 13.96 -18.13 1.64
CA VAL A 172 13.53 -16.74 1.48
C VAL A 172 12.01 -16.59 1.69
N LEU A 173 11.20 -17.51 1.13
CA LEU A 173 9.75 -17.48 1.31
C LEU A 173 9.35 -17.64 2.77
N ASN A 174 9.97 -18.56 3.51
CA ASN A 174 9.67 -18.77 4.93
C ASN A 174 10.10 -17.58 5.78
N ASP A 175 11.27 -16.97 5.52
CA ASP A 175 11.71 -15.74 6.17
C ASP A 175 10.70 -14.61 6.00
N GLU A 176 10.23 -14.40 4.75
CA GLU A 176 9.26 -13.35 4.47
C GLU A 176 7.86 -13.68 5.01
N ILE A 177 7.51 -14.97 5.15
CA ILE A 177 6.28 -15.37 5.84
C ILE A 177 6.30 -14.97 7.32
N ASP A 178 7.42 -15.16 8.00
CA ASP A 178 7.55 -14.72 9.38
C ASP A 178 7.43 -13.19 9.50
N ASN A 179 7.94 -12.45 8.51
CA ASN A 179 7.73 -11.00 8.43
C ASN A 179 6.25 -10.64 8.25
N VAL A 180 5.56 -11.21 7.24
CA VAL A 180 4.14 -10.87 7.03
C VAL A 180 3.22 -11.37 8.16
N ARG A 181 3.61 -12.40 8.92
CA ARG A 181 2.91 -12.79 10.15
C ARG A 181 3.06 -11.73 11.24
N ARG A 182 4.28 -11.29 11.54
CA ARG A 182 4.51 -10.19 12.51
C ARG A 182 3.80 -8.90 12.10
N ARG A 183 3.62 -8.68 10.79
CA ARG A 183 2.88 -7.58 10.20
C ARG A 183 1.38 -7.69 10.43
N ASN A 184 0.80 -8.89 10.29
CA ASN A 184 -0.65 -9.10 10.21
C ASN A 184 -1.29 -9.74 11.44
N GLU A 185 -0.50 -10.21 12.40
CA GLU A 185 -1.01 -10.74 13.67
C GLU A 185 -1.15 -9.61 14.70
N GLU A 186 -2.22 -9.67 15.49
CA GLU A 186 -2.46 -8.76 16.61
C GLU A 186 -1.52 -9.10 17.77
N LEU A 187 -0.32 -8.55 17.72
CA LEU A 187 0.69 -8.70 18.75
C LEU A 187 0.62 -7.53 19.75
N ALA A 188 1.09 -7.78 20.97
CA ALA A 188 1.27 -6.73 21.97
C ALA A 188 2.28 -5.68 21.47
N ASP A 189 1.95 -4.40 21.64
CA ASP A 189 2.78 -3.29 21.16
C ASP A 189 2.70 -2.05 22.07
N THR A 190 3.53 -1.08 21.74
CA THR A 190 3.51 0.26 22.31
C THR A 190 2.66 1.19 21.43
N HIS A 191 1.57 1.67 22.02
CA HIS A 191 0.55 2.53 21.46
C HIS A 191 0.73 3.97 21.96
N THR A 192 0.77 4.92 21.03
CA THR A 192 0.92 6.34 21.35
C THR A 192 -0.36 7.09 20.96
N PHE A 193 -0.75 8.07 21.76
CA PHE A 193 -1.93 8.89 21.56
C PHE A 193 -1.57 10.36 21.64
N TYR A 194 -2.10 11.17 20.73
CA TYR A 194 -2.13 12.62 20.85
C TYR A 194 -3.24 13.01 21.84
N ILE A 195 -2.90 13.85 22.81
CA ILE A 195 -3.82 14.28 23.87
C ILE A 195 -4.52 15.57 23.44
N MET A 196 -5.84 15.59 23.50
CA MET A 196 -6.71 16.75 23.26
C MET A 196 -7.58 17.05 24.48
N GLY A 197 -8.09 18.28 24.57
CA GLY A 197 -8.98 18.71 25.66
C GLY A 197 -8.23 19.37 26.81
N SER A 198 -8.95 20.04 27.69
CA SER A 198 -8.41 20.75 28.85
C SER A 198 -9.14 20.42 30.13
N ASP A 199 -10.44 20.16 30.13
CA ASP A 199 -11.15 19.68 31.33
C ASP A 199 -11.41 18.18 31.30
N LYS A 200 -11.77 17.67 30.12
CA LYS A 200 -11.89 16.25 29.83
C LYS A 200 -10.91 15.91 28.72
N ILE A 201 -10.22 14.79 28.86
CA ILE A 201 -9.20 14.39 27.90
C ILE A 201 -9.80 13.49 26.82
N TYR A 202 -9.38 13.75 25.59
CA TYR A 202 -9.63 12.95 24.42
C TYR A 202 -8.29 12.45 23.87
N LEU A 203 -8.21 11.16 23.54
CA LEU A 203 -7.02 10.52 23.04
C LEU A 203 -7.24 10.17 21.57
N ASP A 204 -6.40 10.72 20.70
CA ASP A 204 -6.36 10.39 19.28
C ASP A 204 -5.17 9.46 19.02
N TYR A 205 -5.45 8.18 18.77
CA TYR A 205 -4.43 7.17 18.57
C TYR A 205 -3.58 7.47 17.33
N LEU A 206 -2.26 7.28 17.41
CA LEU A 206 -1.35 7.39 16.27
C LEU A 206 -1.29 6.04 15.55
N PRO A 207 -1.98 5.86 14.41
CA PRO A 207 -2.14 4.56 13.79
C PRO A 207 -1.04 4.28 12.77
N THR A 208 -1.05 3.06 12.23
CA THR A 208 -0.27 2.67 11.05
C THR A 208 -1.11 1.80 10.13
N PHE A 209 -0.97 1.99 8.82
CA PHE A 209 -1.61 1.10 7.84
C PHE A 209 -0.93 -0.27 7.71
N HIS A 210 0.27 -0.40 8.28
CA HIS A 210 1.19 -1.48 7.91
C HIS A 210 1.41 -2.51 9.00
N LYS A 211 0.82 -2.36 10.19
CA LYS A 211 0.96 -3.35 11.28
C LYS A 211 -0.38 -3.57 11.97
N ALA A 212 -0.89 -4.80 11.96
CA ALA A 212 -2.22 -5.15 12.49
C ALA A 212 -2.44 -4.67 13.92
N ALA A 213 -1.42 -4.72 14.78
CA ALA A 213 -1.47 -4.18 16.14
C ALA A 213 -1.86 -2.68 16.21
N GLY A 214 -1.64 -1.91 15.14
CA GLY A 214 -1.92 -0.47 15.05
C GLY A 214 -2.79 -0.04 13.87
N ARG A 215 -3.41 -0.98 13.12
CA ARG A 215 -4.32 -0.69 11.99
C ARG A 215 -5.72 -0.28 12.45
N TYR A 216 -5.78 0.72 13.30
CA TYR A 216 -7.01 1.20 13.90
C TYR A 216 -7.05 2.72 13.91
N GLN A 217 -8.13 3.34 13.43
CA GLN A 217 -8.41 4.73 13.78
C GLN A 217 -9.26 4.74 15.05
N LEU A 218 -8.66 5.17 16.16
CA LEU A 218 -9.25 5.08 17.49
C LEU A 218 -9.26 6.46 18.17
N LEU A 219 -10.46 6.92 18.51
CA LEU A 219 -10.68 8.12 19.32
C LEU A 219 -11.32 7.71 20.64
N LEU A 220 -10.73 8.12 21.75
CA LEU A 220 -11.18 7.78 23.09
C LEU A 220 -11.46 9.05 23.90
N SER A 221 -12.34 8.96 24.89
CA SER A 221 -12.29 9.86 26.06
C SER A 221 -11.76 9.12 27.28
N ALA A 222 -11.00 9.78 28.15
CA ALA A 222 -10.43 9.18 29.33
C ALA A 222 -10.18 10.21 30.45
N ASP A 223 -9.89 9.70 31.64
CA ASP A 223 -9.53 10.50 32.81
C ASP A 223 -8.04 10.29 33.17
N LEU A 224 -7.35 11.39 33.46
CA LEU A 224 -6.00 11.41 34.02
C LEU A 224 -6.05 11.66 35.53
N PRO A 225 -5.10 11.14 36.33
CA PRO A 225 -4.95 11.52 37.73
C PRO A 225 -4.80 13.04 37.89
N LEU A 226 -5.27 13.59 39.02
CA LEU A 226 -5.35 15.03 39.23
C LEU A 226 -4.00 15.73 39.12
N ASP A 227 -2.94 15.16 39.69
CA ASP A 227 -1.58 15.70 39.62
C ASP A 227 -1.06 15.73 38.19
N VAL A 228 -1.27 14.64 37.44
CA VAL A 228 -0.88 14.55 36.02
C VAL A 228 -1.69 15.52 35.16
N MET A 229 -2.97 15.70 35.45
CA MET A 229 -3.83 16.66 34.76
C MET A 229 -3.38 18.11 34.99
N LEU A 230 -2.92 18.44 36.19
CA LEU A 230 -2.37 19.75 36.52
C LEU A 230 -1.05 20.00 35.79
N GLU A 231 -0.16 19.01 35.75
CA GLU A 231 1.09 19.07 34.97
C GLU A 231 0.80 19.26 33.47
N TYR A 232 -0.15 18.50 32.93
CA TYR A 232 -0.63 18.66 31.56
C TYR A 232 -1.16 20.06 31.26
N LYS A 233 -2.00 20.62 32.13
CA LYS A 233 -2.52 21.99 31.98
C LYS A 233 -1.39 23.02 31.99
N SER A 234 -0.45 22.91 32.93
CA SER A 234 0.72 23.81 33.00
C SER A 234 1.55 23.76 31.71
N ALA A 235 1.83 22.56 31.20
CA ALA A 235 2.58 22.39 29.96
C ALA A 235 1.84 22.99 28.74
N ARG A 236 0.51 22.84 28.68
CA ARG A 236 -0.33 23.44 27.63
C ARG A 236 -0.32 24.97 27.69
N ASP A 237 -0.29 25.56 28.88
CA ASP A 237 -0.23 27.01 29.06
C ASP A 237 1.16 27.57 28.71
N GLU A 238 2.22 26.86 29.10
CA GLU A 238 3.61 27.25 28.81
C GLU A 238 3.97 27.13 27.33
N ASN A 239 3.48 26.08 26.66
CA ASN A 239 3.74 25.82 25.25
C ASN A 239 2.46 25.45 24.48
N PRO A 240 1.63 26.44 24.13
CA PRO A 240 0.28 26.20 23.59
C PRO A 240 0.26 25.52 22.22
N ALA A 241 1.39 25.44 21.52
CA ALA A 241 1.50 24.85 20.19
C ALA A 241 2.22 23.49 20.16
N ALA A 242 2.94 23.09 21.22
CA ALA A 242 3.69 21.85 21.21
C ALA A 242 2.78 20.64 21.52
N PRO A 243 2.70 19.63 20.63
CA PRO A 243 1.86 18.46 20.84
C PRO A 243 2.34 17.64 22.04
N ILE A 244 1.40 17.18 22.85
CA ILE A 244 1.64 16.32 24.00
C ILE A 244 1.14 14.91 23.68
N PHE A 245 1.96 13.92 23.99
CA PHE A 245 1.65 12.52 23.72
C PHE A 245 1.57 11.67 24.98
N LEU A 246 0.72 10.66 24.92
CA LEU A 246 0.56 9.63 25.94
C LEU A 246 0.92 8.28 25.34
N ARG A 247 1.61 7.43 26.10
CA ARG A 247 2.03 6.11 25.63
C ARG A 247 1.91 5.06 26.73
N ASN A 248 1.42 3.87 26.41
CA ASN A 248 1.42 2.76 27.38
C ASN A 248 2.84 2.32 27.73
N THR A 249 3.07 2.01 29.00
CA THR A 249 4.40 1.70 29.52
C THR A 249 4.80 0.25 29.30
N SER A 250 3.82 -0.65 29.30
CA SER A 250 4.00 -2.08 29.02
C SER A 250 3.32 -2.45 27.70
N PRO A 251 4.01 -3.16 26.78
CA PRO A 251 3.39 -3.62 25.54
C PRO A 251 2.09 -4.39 25.82
N GLY A 252 1.04 -4.08 25.07
CA GLY A 252 -0.28 -4.68 25.23
C GLY A 252 -1.03 -4.74 23.92
N VAL A 253 -2.13 -5.49 23.87
CA VAL A 253 -3.03 -5.50 22.70
C VAL A 253 -3.99 -4.32 22.85
N LEU A 254 -4.00 -3.40 21.87
CA LEU A 254 -4.78 -2.17 21.91
C LEU A 254 -6.26 -2.40 22.22
N THR A 255 -6.88 -3.38 21.56
CA THR A 255 -8.31 -3.67 21.74
C THR A 255 -8.62 -4.17 23.15
N ASP A 256 -7.72 -4.89 23.78
CA ASP A 256 -7.87 -5.35 25.16
C ASP A 256 -7.68 -4.21 26.16
N MET A 257 -6.73 -3.30 25.91
CA MET A 257 -6.56 -2.09 26.73
C MET A 257 -7.83 -1.22 26.73
N VAL A 258 -8.48 -1.06 25.57
CA VAL A 258 -9.74 -0.33 25.46
C VAL A 258 -10.87 -1.04 26.22
N LYS A 259 -10.98 -2.37 26.09
CA LYS A 259 -12.00 -3.17 26.81
C LYS A 259 -11.82 -3.15 28.32
N GLN A 260 -10.58 -3.12 28.80
CA GLN A 260 -10.26 -3.05 30.23
C GLN A 260 -10.59 -1.68 30.85
N THR A 261 -10.84 -0.66 30.02
CA THR A 261 -11.19 0.72 30.41
C THR A 261 -10.11 1.48 31.19
N GLN A 262 -8.91 0.90 31.30
CA GLN A 262 -7.75 1.52 31.93
C GLN A 262 -6.44 0.90 31.43
N PHE A 263 -5.34 1.66 31.49
CA PHE A 263 -3.97 1.15 31.27
C PHE A 263 -2.92 2.06 31.90
N GLU A 264 -1.73 1.51 32.17
CA GLU A 264 -0.58 2.28 32.66
C GLU A 264 0.12 3.03 31.53
N ALA A 265 0.38 4.31 31.75
CA ALA A 265 0.92 5.21 30.74
C ALA A 265 2.04 6.11 31.27
N SER A 266 2.77 6.68 30.33
CA SER A 266 3.72 7.78 30.49
C SER A 266 3.35 8.91 29.52
N ILE A 267 3.78 10.13 29.82
CA ILE A 267 3.46 11.32 29.05
C ILE A 267 4.73 11.96 28.48
N SER A 268 4.63 12.56 27.31
CA SER A 268 5.68 13.33 26.66
C SER A 268 5.19 14.74 26.39
N PHE A 269 5.90 15.72 26.95
CA PHE A 269 5.59 17.15 26.81
C PHE A 269 6.41 17.84 25.72
N ASP A 270 7.33 17.13 25.06
CA ASP A 270 8.30 17.68 24.12
C ASP A 270 8.07 17.22 22.67
N GLY A 271 6.83 16.85 22.35
CA GLY A 271 6.49 16.37 21.00
C GLY A 271 6.88 14.93 20.73
N GLY A 272 7.00 14.09 21.77
CA GLY A 272 7.24 12.64 21.63
C GLY A 272 8.71 12.26 21.63
N ASN A 273 9.62 13.21 21.89
CA ASN A 273 11.05 12.96 21.91
C ASN A 273 11.45 12.22 23.19
N THR A 274 10.89 12.62 24.33
CA THR A 274 11.10 11.94 25.61
C THR A 274 9.77 11.69 26.32
N PHE A 275 9.63 10.48 26.87
CA PHE A 275 8.52 10.11 27.75
C PHE A 275 9.02 10.13 29.19
N ASP A 276 8.23 10.73 30.08
CA ASP A 276 8.55 10.77 31.50
C ASP A 276 8.64 9.35 32.07
N SER A 277 9.60 9.16 32.97
CA SER A 277 9.76 7.98 33.80
C SER A 277 8.62 7.77 34.82
N LYS A 278 7.83 8.81 35.11
CA LYS A 278 6.67 8.73 36.00
C LYS A 278 5.52 8.03 35.29
N ASN A 279 5.16 6.86 35.79
CA ASN A 279 4.01 6.09 35.30
C ASN A 279 2.73 6.48 36.06
N PHE A 280 1.59 6.43 35.36
CA PHE A 280 0.28 6.64 35.94
C PHE A 280 -0.80 5.85 35.22
N THR A 281 -1.91 5.60 35.90
CA THR A 281 -3.07 4.91 35.32
C THR A 281 -3.98 5.90 34.57
N VAL A 282 -4.18 5.67 33.28
CA VAL A 282 -5.31 6.24 32.52
C VAL A 282 -6.55 5.42 32.82
N SER A 283 -7.68 6.05 33.11
CA SER A 283 -8.90 5.36 33.53
C SER A 283 -10.17 5.89 32.85
N ASN A 284 -11.31 5.23 33.10
CA ASN A 284 -12.62 5.59 32.56
C ASN A 284 -12.63 5.75 31.03
N ILE A 285 -11.86 4.89 30.35
CA ILE A 285 -11.71 4.94 28.90
C ILE A 285 -13.06 4.59 28.24
N LYS A 286 -13.48 5.42 27.30
CA LYS A 286 -14.66 5.21 26.46
C LYS A 286 -14.28 5.42 25.01
N SER A 287 -14.57 4.43 24.17
CA SER A 287 -14.39 4.56 22.73
C SER A 287 -15.47 5.48 22.15
N ILE A 288 -15.03 6.50 21.43
CA ILE A 288 -15.88 7.41 20.64
C ILE A 288 -15.91 6.94 19.19
N LYS A 289 -14.73 6.68 18.63
CA LYS A 289 -14.56 6.05 17.32
C LYS A 289 -13.59 4.91 17.44
N ASN A 290 -13.90 3.82 16.76
CA ASN A 290 -13.02 2.70 16.54
C ASN A 290 -13.30 2.20 15.13
N ARG A 291 -12.33 2.30 14.23
CA ARG A 291 -12.44 1.87 12.83
C ARG A 291 -11.22 1.06 12.46
N SER A 292 -11.44 -0.01 11.71
CA SER A 292 -10.37 -0.76 11.08
C SER A 292 -9.71 0.06 9.97
N LEU A 293 -8.39 -0.07 9.84
CA LEU A 293 -7.61 0.42 8.70
C LEU A 293 -7.10 -0.73 7.82
N ASN A 294 -7.63 -1.94 8.00
CA ASN A 294 -7.35 -3.07 7.12
C ASN A 294 -7.72 -2.73 5.67
N ASN A 295 -7.10 -3.41 4.70
CA ASN A 295 -7.34 -3.14 3.27
C ASN A 295 -8.82 -3.34 2.90
N SER A 296 -9.51 -4.29 3.54
CA SER A 296 -10.95 -4.52 3.37
C SER A 296 -11.84 -3.37 3.85
N ALA A 297 -11.36 -2.56 4.79
CA ALA A 297 -12.08 -1.43 5.37
C ALA A 297 -11.79 -0.10 4.67
N GLN A 298 -10.78 -0.05 3.79
CA GLN A 298 -10.40 1.15 3.07
C GLN A 298 -11.30 1.40 1.87
N ASN A 299 -11.59 2.67 1.62
CA ASN A 299 -12.21 3.13 0.40
C ASN A 299 -11.26 2.98 -0.78
N SER A 300 -11.82 2.73 -1.97
CA SER A 300 -11.03 2.62 -3.20
C SER A 300 -10.45 3.96 -3.67
N ASP A 301 -10.95 5.09 -3.14
CA ASP A 301 -10.54 6.43 -3.55
C ASP A 301 -10.84 7.46 -2.44
N TYR A 302 -10.19 8.62 -2.54
CA TYR A 302 -10.37 9.72 -1.61
C TYR A 302 -11.55 10.63 -2.01
N PRO A 303 -12.17 11.32 -1.05
CA PRO A 303 -13.17 12.34 -1.35
C PRO A 303 -12.65 13.43 -2.30
N SER A 304 -13.42 13.69 -3.35
CA SER A 304 -12.99 14.59 -4.44
C SER A 304 -13.33 16.06 -4.21
N THR A 305 -14.31 16.35 -3.36
CA THR A 305 -14.89 17.69 -3.18
C THR A 305 -14.78 18.23 -1.76
N TYR A 306 -14.35 17.42 -0.78
CA TYR A 306 -14.24 17.79 0.63
C TYR A 306 -13.10 17.00 1.31
N SER A 307 -12.78 17.36 2.55
CA SER A 307 -11.93 16.56 3.45
C SER A 307 -12.72 16.25 4.74
N PRO A 308 -12.89 14.98 5.11
CA PRO A 308 -13.73 14.57 6.23
C PRO A 308 -12.95 14.44 7.55
N PHE A 309 -13.57 14.89 8.64
CA PHE A 309 -13.04 14.84 9.99
C PHE A 309 -14.11 14.31 10.95
N TYR A 310 -13.69 13.61 12.00
CA TYR A 310 -14.53 13.41 13.17
C TYR A 310 -14.55 14.69 14.00
N LEU A 311 -15.73 15.17 14.38
CA LEU A 311 -15.96 16.25 15.33
C LEU A 311 -16.36 15.65 16.68
N ILE A 312 -15.51 15.82 17.69
CA ILE A 312 -15.69 15.31 19.06
C ILE A 312 -15.56 16.43 20.09
N GLY A 313 -15.75 16.15 21.38
CA GLY A 313 -15.53 17.11 22.46
C GLY A 313 -16.82 17.53 23.16
N THR A 314 -16.91 18.82 23.46
CA THR A 314 -18.15 19.48 23.92
C THR A 314 -18.41 20.73 23.05
N PRO A 315 -19.59 21.37 23.16
CA PRO A 315 -19.83 22.64 22.47
C PRO A 315 -18.81 23.74 22.81
N GLU A 316 -18.29 23.74 24.03
CA GLU A 316 -17.31 24.72 24.54
C GLU A 316 -15.88 24.37 24.15
N GLU A 317 -15.58 23.07 23.97
CA GLU A 317 -14.26 22.57 23.64
C GLU A 317 -14.33 21.52 22.51
N PRO A 318 -14.62 21.93 21.26
CA PRO A 318 -14.69 21.01 20.14
C PRO A 318 -13.31 20.63 19.62
N HIS A 319 -13.16 19.39 19.16
CA HIS A 319 -11.93 18.86 18.56
C HIS A 319 -12.23 18.20 17.22
N ILE A 320 -11.25 18.17 16.33
CA ILE A 320 -11.34 17.45 15.06
C ILE A 320 -10.18 16.48 14.85
N SER A 321 -10.44 15.34 14.23
CA SER A 321 -9.45 14.35 13.80
C SER A 321 -9.79 13.84 12.40
N HIS A 322 -8.83 13.87 11.48
CA HIS A 322 -9.02 13.53 10.08
C HIS A 322 -9.44 12.06 9.89
N MET A 323 -10.47 11.79 9.09
CA MET A 323 -10.92 10.42 8.83
C MET A 323 -9.96 9.72 7.84
N LEU A 324 -9.44 8.56 8.21
CA LEU A 324 -8.44 7.85 7.43
C LEU A 324 -9.10 6.81 6.51
N LEU A 325 -9.58 7.26 5.35
CA LEU A 325 -10.42 6.43 4.46
C LEU A 325 -9.63 5.53 3.51
N ALA A 326 -8.45 5.96 3.08
CA ALA A 326 -7.62 5.23 2.12
C ALA A 326 -6.14 5.48 2.42
N HIS A 327 -5.29 4.50 2.12
CA HIS A 327 -3.83 4.57 2.20
C HIS A 327 -3.20 4.96 0.85
N PRO A 328 -2.15 5.80 0.83
CA PRO A 328 -1.52 6.51 1.96
C PRO A 328 -2.37 7.68 2.48
N ASN A 329 -2.11 8.19 3.69
CA ASN A 329 -2.86 9.32 4.22
C ASN A 329 -2.05 10.21 5.17
N ALA A 330 -2.68 11.19 5.81
CA ALA A 330 -2.09 12.02 6.85
C ALA A 330 -2.99 12.04 8.10
N GLN A 331 -2.37 11.97 9.27
CA GLN A 331 -3.05 12.23 10.53
C GLN A 331 -3.03 13.74 10.78
N LEU A 332 -4.22 14.34 10.78
CA LEU A 332 -4.42 15.77 10.99
C LEU A 332 -5.44 15.94 12.12
N SER A 333 -4.99 16.48 13.25
CA SER A 333 -5.83 16.59 14.44
C SER A 333 -5.69 17.98 15.05
N ALA A 334 -6.79 18.57 15.49
CA ALA A 334 -6.79 19.89 16.12
C ALA A 334 -7.72 19.92 17.33
N SER A 335 -7.20 20.48 18.44
CA SER A 335 -7.96 20.58 19.67
C SER A 335 -8.51 21.99 19.87
N ASN A 336 -9.70 22.12 20.46
CA ASN A 336 -10.29 23.40 20.85
C ASN A 336 -10.37 24.37 19.66
N VAL A 337 -10.96 23.86 18.56
CA VAL A 337 -11.18 24.65 17.34
C VAL A 337 -12.26 25.69 17.60
N GLN A 338 -12.20 26.85 16.94
CA GLN A 338 -13.28 27.82 17.05
C GLN A 338 -14.35 27.47 16.03
N LEU A 339 -15.46 26.90 16.50
CA LEU A 339 -16.55 26.44 15.66
C LEU A 339 -17.74 27.39 15.80
N THR A 340 -18.17 27.97 14.69
CA THR A 340 -19.38 28.80 14.62
C THR A 340 -20.35 28.12 13.67
N LEU A 341 -21.49 27.65 14.20
CA LEU A 341 -22.51 26.93 13.45
C LEU A 341 -23.77 27.78 13.32
N ASP A 342 -24.47 27.64 12.19
CA ASP A 342 -25.73 28.32 11.91
C ASP A 342 -26.86 27.87 12.87
N SER A 343 -26.77 26.63 13.34
CA SER A 343 -27.61 26.07 14.40
C SER A 343 -26.76 25.27 15.39
N PRO A 344 -27.03 25.36 16.70
CA PRO A 344 -26.28 24.66 17.73
C PRO A 344 -26.43 23.15 17.57
N LEU A 345 -25.33 22.43 17.81
CA LEU A 345 -25.27 20.96 17.75
C LEU A 345 -25.54 20.38 19.15
N ASP A 346 -26.35 19.31 19.24
CA ASP A 346 -26.58 18.59 20.50
C ASP A 346 -25.26 18.03 21.05
N THR A 347 -25.00 18.20 22.35
CA THR A 347 -23.84 17.63 23.06
C THR A 347 -23.68 16.12 22.82
N LYS A 348 -24.78 15.38 22.63
CA LYS A 348 -24.73 13.95 22.29
C LYS A 348 -23.98 13.65 20.99
N LEU A 349 -24.09 14.54 20.01
CA LEU A 349 -23.45 14.41 18.69
C LEU A 349 -21.94 14.68 18.75
N TYR A 350 -21.48 15.50 19.69
CA TYR A 350 -20.06 15.61 20.01
C TYR A 350 -19.55 14.35 20.74
N ASN A 351 -20.34 13.83 21.68
CA ASN A 351 -19.96 12.66 22.48
C ASN A 351 -19.88 11.36 21.67
N SER A 352 -20.73 11.20 20.65
CA SER A 352 -20.68 10.05 19.73
C SER A 352 -19.71 10.25 18.57
N GLY A 353 -19.23 11.47 18.37
CA GLY A 353 -18.39 11.90 17.25
C GLY A 353 -19.20 12.06 15.96
N SER A 354 -19.46 13.30 15.58
CA SER A 354 -20.10 13.63 14.31
C SER A 354 -19.10 13.64 13.17
N ILE A 355 -19.58 13.66 11.93
CA ILE A 355 -18.74 13.84 10.75
C ILE A 355 -18.78 15.31 10.35
N LEU A 356 -17.62 15.93 10.14
CA LEU A 356 -17.45 17.31 9.71
C LEU A 356 -16.68 17.33 8.40
N PHE A 357 -17.22 17.98 7.39
CA PHE A 357 -16.53 18.19 6.12
C PHE A 357 -15.90 19.58 6.09
N LEU A 358 -14.62 19.66 5.71
CA LEU A 358 -14.03 20.89 5.21
C LEU A 358 -14.42 21.03 3.74
N ASN A 359 -15.42 21.87 3.46
CA ASN A 359 -16.08 21.93 2.15
C ASN A 359 -15.19 22.48 1.02
N ASP A 360 -14.11 23.17 1.38
CA ASP A 360 -13.20 23.84 0.43
C ASP A 360 -11.86 23.11 0.27
N VAL A 361 -11.68 21.98 0.95
CA VAL A 361 -10.44 21.21 0.91
C VAL A 361 -10.71 19.95 0.11
N ARG A 362 -10.00 19.75 -1.00
CA ARG A 362 -10.21 18.59 -1.88
C ARG A 362 -9.15 17.55 -1.61
N GLU A 363 -9.42 16.62 -0.70
CA GLU A 363 -8.44 15.63 -0.23
C GLU A 363 -7.77 14.89 -1.39
N LYS A 364 -8.56 14.36 -2.33
CA LYS A 364 -8.05 13.62 -3.49
C LYS A 364 -6.97 14.35 -4.28
N THR A 365 -7.04 15.69 -4.35
CA THR A 365 -6.07 16.48 -5.12
C THR A 365 -4.74 16.73 -4.40
N MET A 366 -4.69 16.43 -3.09
CA MET A 366 -3.51 16.62 -2.25
C MET A 366 -2.79 15.30 -1.96
N GLN A 367 -3.38 14.16 -2.32
CA GLN A 367 -2.83 12.84 -2.07
C GLN A 367 -1.86 12.40 -3.18
N PRO A 368 -0.76 11.69 -2.84
CA PRO A 368 -0.24 11.49 -1.49
C PRO A 368 0.34 12.80 -0.92
N PHE A 369 0.19 13.01 0.39
CA PHE A 369 0.81 14.15 1.06
C PHE A 369 2.35 14.06 1.04
N PRO A 370 3.08 15.19 0.91
CA PRO A 370 4.54 15.21 1.04
C PRO A 370 5.03 14.81 2.44
N GLU A 371 6.28 14.35 2.54
CA GLU A 371 6.99 14.20 3.82
C GLU A 371 7.00 15.51 4.61
N LYS A 372 7.06 15.45 5.94
CA LYS A 372 6.92 16.62 6.81
C LYS A 372 7.95 17.70 6.52
N LYS A 373 9.17 17.30 6.15
CA LYS A 373 10.27 18.22 5.78
C LYS A 373 9.99 19.01 4.49
N ASP A 374 9.12 18.49 3.62
CA ASP A 374 8.78 19.04 2.32
C ASP A 374 7.39 19.72 2.31
N LEU A 375 6.73 19.79 3.48
CA LEU A 375 5.46 20.51 3.61
C LEU A 375 5.66 22.01 3.39
N SER A 376 4.79 22.57 2.54
CA SER A 376 4.78 24.00 2.26
C SER A 376 4.49 24.81 3.54
N PRO A 377 5.11 26.00 3.72
CA PRO A 377 4.73 26.95 4.77
C PRO A 377 3.27 27.43 4.67
N ASN A 378 2.60 27.15 3.55
CA ASN A 378 1.19 27.43 3.32
C ASN A 378 0.32 26.16 3.39
N PHE A 379 0.79 25.11 4.07
CA PHE A 379 0.01 23.90 4.28
C PHE A 379 -1.36 24.26 4.85
N PHE A 380 -2.41 23.61 4.33
CA PHE A 380 -3.78 24.05 4.63
C PHE A 380 -4.12 23.86 6.11
N PHE A 381 -3.60 22.81 6.74
CA PHE A 381 -3.89 22.47 8.13
C PHE A 381 -2.87 23.10 9.09
N GLN A 382 -3.02 24.41 9.34
CA GLN A 382 -2.12 25.19 10.20
C GLN A 382 -2.91 26.20 11.06
N PRO A 383 -2.32 26.74 12.14
CA PRO A 383 -3.06 27.59 13.08
C PRO A 383 -3.69 28.81 12.43
N GLY A 384 -4.90 29.16 12.89
CA GLY A 384 -5.64 30.33 12.44
C GLY A 384 -6.27 30.22 11.05
N ARG A 385 -6.08 29.11 10.32
CA ARG A 385 -6.80 28.86 9.06
C ARG A 385 -8.28 28.65 9.32
N GLU A 386 -9.09 29.19 8.42
CA GLU A 386 -10.54 29.16 8.49
C GLU A 386 -11.11 28.36 7.31
N PHE A 387 -12.15 27.59 7.59
CA PHE A 387 -12.80 26.71 6.63
C PHE A 387 -14.31 26.85 6.72
N ARG A 388 -14.99 26.74 5.57
CA ARG A 388 -16.43 26.46 5.57
C ARG A 388 -16.65 25.00 5.87
N VAL A 389 -17.61 24.72 6.74
CA VAL A 389 -17.86 23.38 7.23
C VAL A 389 -19.32 22.99 7.14
N SER A 390 -19.54 21.69 6.96
CA SER A 390 -20.85 21.05 7.08
C SER A 390 -20.73 19.89 8.07
N VAL A 391 -21.72 19.73 8.96
CA VAL A 391 -21.71 18.71 10.01
C VAL A 391 -22.85 17.71 9.78
N TYR A 392 -22.55 16.43 9.93
CA TYR A 392 -23.44 15.30 9.66
C TYR A 392 -23.43 14.32 10.83
N GLU A 393 -24.50 13.56 10.97
CA GLU A 393 -24.54 12.41 11.87
C GLU A 393 -23.64 11.31 11.32
N ASP A 394 -22.86 10.65 12.18
CA ASP A 394 -22.19 9.41 11.77
C ASP A 394 -23.21 8.29 11.75
N VAL A 395 -23.72 7.95 10.56
CA VAL A 395 -24.64 6.82 10.34
C VAL A 395 -23.92 5.48 10.18
N PHE A 396 -22.59 5.49 10.11
CA PHE A 396 -21.77 4.31 9.81
C PHE A 396 -21.28 3.62 11.08
N VAL A 397 -21.80 3.93 12.28
CA VAL A 397 -21.28 3.45 13.59
C VAL A 397 -21.04 1.93 13.65
N ASN A 398 -21.80 1.15 12.89
CA ASN A 398 -21.69 -0.31 12.85
C ASN A 398 -20.74 -0.85 11.75
N ASP A 399 -20.23 0.01 10.86
CA ASP A 399 -19.34 -0.37 9.76
C ASP A 399 -17.87 -0.33 10.20
N TYR A 400 -17.53 -1.21 11.14
CA TYR A 400 -16.19 -1.23 11.75
C TYR A 400 -15.07 -1.61 10.77
N ASP A 401 -15.31 -2.62 9.94
CA ASP A 401 -14.31 -3.26 9.06
C ASP A 401 -14.77 -3.27 7.60
N LYS A 402 -15.35 -2.14 7.17
CA LYS A 402 -15.87 -1.97 5.81
C LYS A 402 -15.62 -0.54 5.32
N PRO A 403 -15.53 -0.34 4.00
CA PRO A 403 -15.46 1.00 3.42
C PRO A 403 -16.73 1.79 3.75
N ILE A 404 -16.61 3.11 3.88
CA ILE A 404 -17.74 3.99 4.20
C ILE A 404 -18.04 4.93 3.04
N ASP A 405 -19.31 4.99 2.65
CA ASP A 405 -19.78 5.86 1.57
C ASP A 405 -20.23 7.22 2.11
N LEU A 406 -19.26 8.12 2.33
CA LEU A 406 -19.54 9.49 2.78
C LEU A 406 -20.36 10.32 1.77
N ASP A 407 -20.38 9.92 0.51
CA ASP A 407 -21.16 10.60 -0.52
C ASP A 407 -22.67 10.36 -0.35
N SER A 408 -23.06 9.31 0.37
CA SER A 408 -24.47 9.04 0.70
C SER A 408 -25.09 10.06 1.66
N ILE A 409 -24.28 10.79 2.44
CA ILE A 409 -24.76 11.76 3.44
C ILE A 409 -24.53 13.23 3.05
N LYS A 410 -23.69 13.50 2.05
CA LYS A 410 -23.18 14.85 1.73
C LYS A 410 -24.23 15.93 1.44
N ASP A 411 -25.42 15.54 1.00
CA ASP A 411 -26.48 16.48 0.63
C ASP A 411 -27.42 16.86 1.80
N ASN A 412 -27.25 16.23 2.98
CA ASN A 412 -28.14 16.42 4.13
C ASN A 412 -27.38 16.79 5.42
N PRO A 413 -26.72 17.96 5.49
CA PRO A 413 -26.06 18.38 6.71
C PRO A 413 -27.07 18.68 7.82
N ILE A 414 -26.72 18.33 9.06
CA ILE A 414 -27.45 18.74 10.26
C ILE A 414 -27.37 20.26 10.42
N THR A 415 -26.18 20.81 10.20
CA THR A 415 -25.88 22.24 10.32
C THR A 415 -24.64 22.58 9.52
N THR A 416 -24.47 23.86 9.19
CA THR A 416 -23.32 24.40 8.47
C THR A 416 -22.67 25.51 9.28
N GLY A 417 -21.48 25.94 8.86
CA GLY A 417 -20.82 27.05 9.53
C GLY A 417 -19.38 27.27 9.11
N THR A 418 -18.59 27.80 10.04
CA THR A 418 -17.15 28.05 9.87
C THR A 418 -16.35 27.46 11.02
N LEU A 419 -15.19 26.91 10.69
CA LEU A 419 -14.21 26.37 11.65
C LEU A 419 -12.90 27.11 11.50
N LYS A 420 -12.32 27.56 12.61
CA LYS A 420 -10.95 28.09 12.69
C LYS A 420 -10.05 27.17 13.49
N LEU A 421 -8.91 26.79 12.93
CA LEU A 421 -7.91 25.98 13.62
C LEU A 421 -7.25 26.76 14.77
N SER A 422 -7.10 26.10 15.91
CA SER A 422 -6.37 26.63 17.06
C SER A 422 -4.85 26.50 16.86
N ASN A 423 -4.08 26.95 17.85
CA ASN A 423 -2.62 26.76 17.86
C ASN A 423 -2.20 25.32 18.18
N TYR A 424 -3.08 24.51 18.76
CA TYR A 424 -2.74 23.17 19.22
C TYR A 424 -3.28 22.12 18.27
N LEU A 425 -2.38 21.68 17.38
CA LEU A 425 -2.65 20.72 16.33
C LEU A 425 -1.51 19.71 16.21
N TYR A 426 -1.83 18.56 15.62
CA TYR A 426 -0.91 17.52 15.27
C TYR A 426 -1.01 17.24 13.76
N VAL A 427 0.15 17.17 13.10
CA VAL A 427 0.29 16.85 11.68
C VAL A 427 1.39 15.81 11.52
N ASP A 428 0.99 14.70 10.94
CA ASP A 428 1.86 13.59 10.57
C ASP A 428 1.46 13.05 9.20
N THR A 429 2.35 13.23 8.23
CA THR A 429 2.18 12.77 6.84
C THR A 429 3.03 11.55 6.54
N GLU A 430 3.73 11.00 7.54
CA GLU A 430 4.81 10.02 7.33
C GLU A 430 4.58 8.74 8.13
N ASN A 431 4.46 8.81 9.46
CA ASN A 431 4.61 7.60 10.29
C ASN A 431 3.51 6.57 10.04
N LEU A 432 2.26 7.02 9.83
CA LEU A 432 1.14 6.13 9.52
C LEU A 432 1.31 5.40 8.18
N ASN A 433 2.03 6.00 7.23
CA ASN A 433 2.33 5.44 5.92
C ASN A 433 3.61 4.62 5.89
N TYR A 434 4.42 4.70 6.95
CA TYR A 434 5.73 4.08 6.98
C TYR A 434 5.62 2.58 7.19
N GLU A 435 6.16 1.82 6.25
CA GLU A 435 6.16 0.37 6.24
C GLU A 435 7.34 -0.17 7.07
N ASN A 436 7.25 -0.06 8.40
CA ASN A 436 8.32 -0.47 9.32
C ASN A 436 8.30 -1.98 9.62
N MET A 437 8.76 -2.79 8.67
CA MET A 437 9.10 -4.19 8.92
C MET A 437 10.60 -4.36 8.75
N VAL A 438 11.21 -5.27 9.54
CA VAL A 438 12.66 -5.59 9.48
C VAL A 438 13.09 -5.63 8.01
N GLU A 439 13.90 -4.65 7.64
CA GLU A 439 14.42 -4.53 6.29
C GLU A 439 15.14 -5.83 5.95
N PRO A 440 14.89 -6.43 4.79
CA PRO A 440 15.93 -7.22 4.18
C PRO A 440 16.93 -6.24 3.58
N VAL A 441 17.76 -5.59 4.42
CA VAL A 441 18.81 -4.62 3.99
C VAL A 441 18.17 -3.35 3.36
N PRO A 442 18.76 -2.13 3.46
CA PRO A 442 17.97 -0.90 3.40
C PRO A 442 17.39 -0.61 2.01
N PHE A 443 16.06 -0.50 1.94
CA PHE A 443 15.36 0.01 0.76
C PHE A 443 14.18 0.91 1.12
N ARG A 444 14.10 2.05 0.43
CA ARG A 444 12.98 2.99 0.43
C ARG A 444 12.24 2.87 -0.90
N TYR A 445 10.97 2.47 -0.83
CA TYR A 445 10.08 2.35 -1.98
C TYR A 445 9.85 3.71 -2.67
N SER A 446 9.93 3.75 -4.00
CA SER A 446 9.33 4.81 -4.82
C SER A 446 8.35 4.15 -5.77
N GLY A 447 7.06 4.34 -5.50
CA GLY A 447 5.98 3.71 -6.25
C GLY A 447 6.05 4.03 -7.74
N HIS A 448 5.73 3.00 -8.53
CA HIS A 448 5.24 3.02 -9.92
C HIS A 448 5.95 3.99 -10.88
N LEU A 449 6.62 3.37 -11.87
CA LEU A 449 7.51 3.93 -12.89
C LEU A 449 8.97 4.03 -12.42
N MET A 450 9.86 3.26 -13.06
CA MET A 450 11.23 3.74 -13.26
C MET A 450 11.11 5.12 -13.93
N ARG A 451 11.24 6.20 -13.17
CA ARG A 451 11.35 7.54 -13.74
C ARG A 451 12.54 7.52 -14.70
N LEU A 452 12.47 8.23 -15.83
CA LEU A 452 13.60 8.37 -16.75
C LEU A 452 14.90 8.81 -16.01
N GLU A 453 14.72 9.60 -14.94
CA GLU A 453 15.77 10.02 -14.01
C GLU A 453 16.52 8.85 -13.33
N THR A 454 15.87 7.72 -13.04
CA THR A 454 16.54 6.54 -12.46
C THR A 454 17.31 5.75 -13.50
N LYS A 455 16.87 5.71 -14.77
CA LYS A 455 17.60 5.02 -15.85
C LYS A 455 18.91 5.74 -16.18
N ASP A 456 18.89 7.07 -16.25
CA ASP A 456 20.10 7.87 -16.49
C ASP A 456 21.04 7.83 -15.28
N SER A 457 20.49 7.82 -14.06
CA SER A 457 21.27 7.59 -12.82
C SER A 457 21.90 6.18 -12.80
N TRP A 458 21.17 5.16 -13.25
CA TRP A 458 21.66 3.79 -13.41
C TRP A 458 22.82 3.73 -14.41
N ALA A 459 22.61 4.29 -15.61
CA ALA A 459 23.62 4.34 -16.66
C ALA A 459 24.89 5.05 -16.15
N TYR A 460 24.74 6.21 -15.52
CA TYR A 460 25.85 6.97 -14.96
C TYR A 460 26.61 6.22 -13.86
N LYS A 461 25.90 5.61 -12.90
CA LYS A 461 26.54 4.86 -11.79
C LYS A 461 27.28 3.62 -12.33
N VAL A 462 26.65 2.85 -13.23
CA VAL A 462 27.27 1.68 -13.87
C VAL A 462 28.49 2.07 -14.68
N ASP A 463 28.39 3.13 -15.50
CA ASP A 463 29.51 3.64 -16.29
C ASP A 463 30.68 4.11 -15.42
N SER A 464 30.38 4.80 -14.31
CA SER A 464 31.42 5.21 -13.35
C SER A 464 32.13 4.03 -12.70
N ARG A 465 31.41 2.93 -12.42
CA ARG A 465 31.96 1.72 -11.80
C ARG A 465 32.74 0.85 -12.79
N LEU A 466 32.30 0.81 -14.05
CA LEU A 466 32.95 0.05 -15.13
C LEU A 466 34.05 0.83 -15.85
N GLY A 467 34.21 2.13 -15.57
CA GLY A 467 35.19 2.99 -16.23
C GLY A 467 34.85 3.29 -17.70
N THR A 468 33.57 3.18 -18.06
CA THR A 468 33.06 3.47 -19.42
C THR A 468 32.41 4.85 -19.45
N GLN A 469 32.49 5.57 -20.57
CA GLN A 469 31.70 6.79 -20.78
C GLN A 469 30.47 6.46 -21.63
N ALA A 470 29.27 6.80 -21.15
CA ALA A 470 28.05 6.76 -21.96
C ALA A 470 28.27 7.51 -23.29
N SER A 471 28.04 6.82 -24.40
CA SER A 471 27.81 7.52 -25.68
C SER A 471 26.49 8.28 -25.58
N SER A 472 26.59 9.60 -25.43
CA SER A 472 25.43 10.49 -25.49
C SER A 472 24.93 10.55 -26.93
N GLY A 473 23.88 9.78 -27.25
CA GLY A 473 23.16 9.96 -28.51
C GLY A 473 22.36 8.76 -28.98
N ALA A 474 21.11 8.65 -28.53
CA ALA A 474 20.00 8.07 -29.30
C ALA A 474 18.65 8.46 -28.67
N SER A 475 18.25 9.72 -28.83
CA SER A 475 16.82 10.02 -28.85
C SER A 475 16.25 9.41 -30.13
N GLY A 476 15.34 8.45 -29.97
CA GLY A 476 14.69 7.78 -31.10
C GLY A 476 13.91 8.78 -31.96
N THR A 477 14.39 9.01 -33.18
CA THR A 477 13.53 9.40 -34.31
C THR A 477 13.65 8.30 -35.36
N ALA A 478 12.51 7.73 -35.74
CA ALA A 478 12.38 6.71 -36.77
C ALA A 478 12.62 7.32 -38.19
N PRO A 479 12.93 6.49 -39.21
CA PRO A 479 14.03 6.76 -40.14
C PRO A 479 13.63 7.33 -41.51
N GLY A 480 14.60 8.03 -42.13
CA GLY A 480 14.99 7.82 -43.53
C GLY A 480 14.36 8.69 -44.63
N SER A 481 15.15 9.65 -45.16
CA SER A 481 15.62 9.60 -46.56
C SER A 481 16.58 10.76 -46.89
N SER A 482 17.85 10.38 -47.10
CA SER A 482 18.84 10.89 -48.07
C SER A 482 18.81 12.37 -48.52
N PHE A 483 19.92 13.10 -48.34
CA PHE A 483 20.93 13.36 -49.38
C PHE A 483 22.12 14.21 -48.85
N GLN A 484 23.28 13.99 -49.46
CA GLN A 484 24.62 14.48 -49.10
C GLN A 484 24.89 15.99 -49.34
N ASP A 485 25.82 16.49 -48.52
CA ASP A 485 26.91 17.46 -48.75
C ASP A 485 26.69 18.79 -49.51
N GLY A 486 27.09 19.89 -48.85
CA GLY A 486 27.34 21.19 -49.51
C GLY A 486 27.78 22.32 -48.58
N LYS A 487 29.07 22.66 -48.62
CA LYS A 487 29.81 23.73 -47.91
C LYS A 487 29.21 25.16 -47.96
N LYS A 488 29.31 25.85 -46.80
CA LYS A 488 29.89 27.20 -46.52
C LYS A 488 29.55 28.43 -47.40
N THR A 489 29.06 29.47 -46.67
CA THR A 489 29.34 30.93 -46.71
C THR A 489 28.62 31.92 -47.67
N GLU A 490 28.19 33.02 -47.02
CA GLU A 490 28.12 34.45 -47.44
C GLU A 490 26.83 35.13 -48.00
N VAL A 491 26.38 36.14 -47.22
CA VAL A 491 26.07 37.56 -47.54
C VAL A 491 24.84 37.97 -48.43
N ARG A 492 23.91 38.66 -47.75
CA ARG A 492 23.01 39.82 -48.08
C ARG A 492 22.22 39.95 -49.42
N GLN A 493 20.88 40.07 -49.21
CA GLN A 493 19.91 41.08 -49.73
C GLN A 493 19.49 41.08 -51.23
N PRO A 494 18.35 41.72 -51.63
CA PRO A 494 17.02 41.09 -51.66
C PRO A 494 16.30 41.26 -53.03
N GLU A 495 15.02 40.88 -53.07
CA GLU A 495 13.99 41.19 -54.09
C GLU A 495 13.99 40.38 -55.40
N LYS A 496 12.90 39.63 -55.64
CA LYS A 496 11.75 40.05 -56.48
C LYS A 496 10.82 38.84 -56.74
N LYS A 497 9.54 38.98 -56.38
CA LYS A 497 8.41 38.24 -56.99
C LYS A 497 8.29 38.64 -58.48
N PRO A 498 7.80 37.77 -59.37
CA PRO A 498 6.34 37.66 -59.62
C PRO A 498 5.93 36.22 -60.04
N ASP A 499 4.82 35.65 -59.56
CA ASP A 499 3.41 35.78 -59.99
C ASP A 499 2.89 34.52 -60.69
N SER A 500 1.58 34.33 -60.47
CA SER A 500 0.61 33.57 -61.26
C SER A 500 0.56 32.04 -61.03
N LYS A 501 -0.44 31.50 -60.31
CA LYS A 501 -1.89 31.33 -60.61
C LYS A 501 -2.20 29.95 -61.23
N PRO A 502 -3.45 29.45 -61.14
CA PRO A 502 -3.74 28.32 -60.26
C PRO A 502 -4.50 27.17 -60.95
N GLY A 503 -4.77 26.11 -60.19
CA GLY A 503 -6.15 25.61 -60.11
C GLY A 503 -6.39 24.12 -60.32
N ILE A 504 -7.52 23.71 -59.72
CA ILE A 504 -8.40 22.58 -60.03
C ILE A 504 -7.87 21.23 -59.50
N GLY A 505 -8.57 20.45 -58.65
CA GLY A 505 -9.98 20.40 -58.27
C GLY A 505 -10.58 19.03 -58.65
N PHE A 506 -11.30 18.41 -57.70
CA PHE A 506 -12.07 17.14 -57.77
C PHE A 506 -11.25 15.83 -57.70
N GLY A 507 -11.69 14.77 -57.03
CA GLY A 507 -12.97 14.45 -56.39
C GLY A 507 -12.91 13.03 -55.81
N ALA A 508 -13.76 12.76 -54.82
CA ALA A 508 -13.84 11.52 -54.06
C ALA A 508 -14.39 10.33 -54.86
N HIS A 509 -13.99 9.10 -54.49
CA HIS A 509 -14.88 7.93 -54.56
C HIS A 509 -14.51 6.85 -53.52
N LEU A 510 -15.56 6.36 -52.86
CA LEU A 510 -15.64 5.25 -51.91
C LEU A 510 -15.28 3.89 -52.55
N GLY A 511 -14.75 2.99 -51.72
CA GLY A 511 -14.70 1.55 -52.00
C GLY A 511 -14.26 0.72 -50.78
N ARG A 512 -15.21 0.15 -50.06
CA ARG A 512 -15.00 -0.93 -49.08
C ARG A 512 -14.74 -2.25 -49.82
N ALA A 513 -13.81 -3.05 -49.33
CA ALA A 513 -13.82 -4.51 -49.48
C ALA A 513 -13.21 -5.16 -48.23
N GLY A 514 -13.96 -6.05 -47.59
CA GLY A 514 -13.50 -6.88 -46.49
C GLY A 514 -12.75 -8.11 -46.97
N PHE A 515 -12.03 -8.75 -46.05
CA PHE A 515 -11.49 -10.08 -46.23
C PHE A 515 -11.81 -10.92 -44.98
N ASP A 516 -12.44 -12.06 -45.26
CA ASP A 516 -12.79 -13.16 -44.38
C ASP A 516 -11.98 -14.36 -44.90
N VAL A 517 -11.20 -15.03 -44.06
CA VAL A 517 -10.57 -16.32 -44.39
C VAL A 517 -10.58 -17.25 -43.18
N ARG A 518 -11.09 -18.44 -43.46
CA ARG A 518 -11.42 -19.57 -42.59
C ARG A 518 -10.20 -20.37 -42.12
N LEU A 519 -10.43 -20.97 -40.94
CA LEU A 519 -9.99 -22.27 -40.42
C LEU A 519 -9.54 -23.34 -41.43
N GLY A 520 -8.53 -24.10 -41.03
CA GLY A 520 -8.18 -25.40 -41.60
C GLY A 520 -7.11 -26.15 -40.81
N LEU A 521 -7.57 -27.07 -39.95
CA LEU A 521 -6.90 -28.22 -39.29
C LEU A 521 -5.95 -27.96 -38.12
#